data_AF-A0A2W1ZRQ7-F1
#
_entry.id   AF-A0A2W1ZRQ7-F1
#
_cell.length_a   1.000
_cell.length_b   1.000
_cell.length_c   1.000
_cell.angle_alpha   90.00
_cell.angle_beta   90.00
_cell.angle_gamma   90.00
#
_symmetry.space_group_name_H-M   'P 1'
#
loop_
_entity.id
_entity.type
_entity.pdbx_description
1 polymer ?
#
loop_
_entity_poly.entity_id
_entity_poly.type
_entity_poly.pdbx_seq_one_letter_code
_entity_poly.pdbx_strand_id
1 'polypeptide(L)'
;MRRPTRTLARLGTFAVIPAALLAAGVAVSTASYSAFSATSSDGADNWSMGTVALTNDAANGALFSASNLKPGSTGTNCIAVTSSGSLPSAVRMYAKDVTQTKALASSVTLQVKQGTGGGYGTCDGFTAATGTDGTLYDGSLASFVSTRKDYASGLGTWKTAGTKPETRTFQITYTVSPDAPATLMGATASLGFTWEAQNL
;
A
#
# COMPACT_ATOMS: atom_id res chain seq x y z
N MET A 1 -96.50 20.62 -38.98
CA MET A 1 -95.10 20.15 -38.81
C MET A 1 -94.42 20.12 -40.17
N ARG A 2 -93.56 21.11 -40.48
CA ARG A 2 -92.76 21.14 -41.72
C ARG A 2 -91.42 20.47 -41.43
N ARG A 3 -91.15 19.32 -42.08
CA ARG A 3 -89.84 18.67 -42.02
C ARG A 3 -88.80 19.57 -42.69
N PRO A 4 -87.66 19.86 -42.05
CA PRO A 4 -86.58 20.59 -42.71
C PRO A 4 -86.04 19.73 -43.87
N THR A 5 -85.93 20.32 -45.04
CA THR A 5 -85.38 19.68 -46.24
C THR A 5 -83.87 19.47 -46.06
N ARG A 6 -83.38 18.33 -46.57
CA ARG A 6 -82.00 17.78 -46.41
C ARG A 6 -80.86 18.72 -46.81
N THR A 7 -81.14 19.84 -47.47
CA THR A 7 -80.17 20.83 -47.95
C THR A 7 -79.67 21.78 -46.85
N LEU A 8 -80.52 22.15 -45.88
CA LEU A 8 -80.11 23.00 -44.74
C LEU A 8 -79.19 22.25 -43.76
N ALA A 9 -79.33 20.94 -43.63
CA ALA A 9 -78.45 20.12 -42.81
C ALA A 9 -77.01 20.04 -43.37
N ARG A 10 -76.84 20.09 -44.70
CA ARG A 10 -75.52 20.00 -45.37
C ARG A 10 -74.70 21.27 -45.25
N LEU A 11 -75.32 22.45 -45.29
CA LEU A 11 -74.62 23.74 -45.16
C LEU A 11 -74.07 23.96 -43.75
N GLY A 12 -74.78 23.49 -42.71
CA GLY A 12 -74.27 23.48 -41.34
C GLY A 12 -73.01 22.61 -41.20
N THR A 13 -72.90 21.51 -41.95
CA THR A 13 -71.73 20.62 -41.88
C THR A 13 -70.48 21.21 -42.54
N PHE A 14 -70.63 22.04 -43.59
CA PHE A 14 -69.49 22.63 -44.32
C PHE A 14 -68.81 23.79 -43.60
N ALA A 15 -69.51 24.52 -42.72
CA ALA A 15 -68.92 25.59 -41.92
C ALA A 15 -68.25 25.07 -40.63
N VAL A 16 -68.74 23.95 -40.09
CA VAL A 16 -68.21 23.33 -38.86
C VAL A 16 -66.81 22.76 -39.08
N ILE A 17 -66.51 22.23 -40.27
CA ILE A 17 -65.19 21.64 -40.58
C ILE A 17 -64.06 22.69 -40.55
N PRO A 18 -64.11 23.81 -41.30
CA PRO A 18 -63.06 24.82 -41.25
C PRO A 18 -63.02 25.56 -39.90
N ALA A 19 -64.17 25.78 -39.25
CA ALA A 19 -64.18 26.37 -37.90
C ALA A 19 -63.56 25.44 -36.85
N ALA A 20 -63.82 24.13 -36.93
CA ALA A 20 -63.19 23.13 -36.07
C ALA A 20 -61.70 22.97 -36.39
N LEU A 21 -61.29 23.07 -37.66
CA LEU A 21 -59.88 23.04 -38.07
C LEU A 21 -59.13 24.30 -37.62
N LEU A 22 -59.75 25.48 -37.66
CA LEU A 22 -59.18 26.71 -37.12
C LEU A 22 -59.12 26.68 -35.60
N ALA A 23 -60.17 26.22 -34.92
CA ALA A 23 -60.18 26.06 -33.47
C ALA A 23 -59.16 25.01 -33.00
N ALA A 24 -59.04 23.89 -33.72
CA ALA A 24 -58.02 22.87 -33.48
C ALA A 24 -56.61 23.40 -33.81
N GLY A 25 -56.45 24.18 -34.89
CA GLY A 25 -55.19 24.80 -35.26
C GLY A 25 -54.71 25.85 -34.25
N VAL A 26 -55.63 26.67 -33.72
CA VAL A 26 -55.34 27.62 -32.63
C VAL A 26 -55.02 26.87 -31.34
N ALA A 27 -55.80 25.84 -30.97
CA ALA A 27 -55.53 25.02 -29.80
C ALA A 27 -54.17 24.29 -29.86
N VAL A 28 -53.79 23.79 -31.03
CA VAL A 28 -52.49 23.16 -31.28
C VAL A 28 -51.36 24.20 -31.33
N SER A 29 -51.60 25.41 -31.84
CA SER A 29 -50.61 26.50 -31.83
C SER A 29 -50.33 27.07 -30.44
N THR A 30 -51.31 26.97 -29.52
CA THR A 30 -51.13 27.30 -28.10
C THR A 30 -50.60 26.13 -27.27
N ALA A 31 -50.54 24.92 -27.83
CA ALA A 31 -49.91 23.75 -27.23
C ALA A 31 -48.40 23.82 -27.41
N SER A 32 -47.82 24.81 -26.74
CA SER A 32 -46.59 24.67 -25.99
C SER A 32 -45.37 24.19 -26.77
N TYR A 33 -44.59 25.19 -27.20
CA TYR A 33 -43.14 25.15 -27.09
C TYR A 33 -42.73 24.45 -25.78
N SER A 34 -42.24 23.23 -25.88
CA SER A 34 -41.41 22.61 -24.86
C SER A 34 -40.42 21.71 -25.56
N ALA A 35 -39.37 22.33 -26.11
CA ALA A 35 -38.13 21.59 -26.29
C ALA A 35 -37.61 21.28 -24.89
N PHE A 36 -38.10 20.19 -24.30
CA PHE A 36 -37.56 19.65 -23.05
C PHE A 36 -36.14 19.19 -23.35
N SER A 37 -35.18 20.07 -23.04
CA SER A 37 -33.78 19.67 -22.93
C SER A 37 -33.42 19.74 -21.46
N ALA A 38 -33.02 18.60 -20.93
CA ALA A 38 -32.43 18.48 -19.60
C ALA A 38 -31.01 17.97 -19.81
N THR A 39 -30.03 18.81 -19.52
CA THR A 39 -28.64 18.39 -19.41
C THR A 39 -28.37 18.08 -17.94
N SER A 40 -27.92 16.87 -17.66
CA SER A 40 -27.30 16.53 -16.39
C SER A 40 -25.81 16.41 -16.65
N SER A 41 -25.02 17.12 -15.85
CA SER A 41 -23.57 17.04 -15.85
C SER A 41 -23.15 16.44 -14.52
N ASP A 42 -22.33 15.39 -14.56
CA ASP A 42 -21.52 15.08 -13.40
C ASP A 42 -20.45 16.18 -13.25
N GLY A 43 -20.00 16.41 -12.02
CA GLY A 43 -18.90 17.34 -11.77
C GLY A 43 -17.62 16.87 -12.48
N ALA A 44 -16.49 17.56 -12.24
CA ALA A 44 -15.22 17.04 -12.72
C ALA A 44 -14.97 15.64 -12.13
N ASP A 45 -14.88 14.63 -12.97
CA ASP A 45 -14.41 13.31 -12.56
C ASP A 45 -12.91 13.40 -12.29
N ASN A 46 -12.53 13.05 -11.06
CA ASN A 46 -11.14 13.10 -10.62
C ASN A 46 -10.69 11.69 -10.25
N TRP A 47 -9.62 11.22 -10.89
CA TRP A 47 -8.95 9.97 -10.54
C TRP A 47 -7.55 10.26 -10.05
N SER A 48 -7.18 9.68 -8.91
CA SER A 48 -5.82 9.72 -8.38
C SER A 48 -5.32 8.30 -8.15
N MET A 49 -4.03 8.09 -8.42
CA MET A 49 -3.36 6.82 -8.16
C MET A 49 -2.97 6.74 -6.69
N GLY A 50 -3.10 5.56 -6.10
CA GLY A 50 -2.56 5.29 -4.76
C GLY A 50 -1.03 5.20 -4.76
N THR A 51 -0.41 5.37 -3.60
CA THR A 51 1.05 5.36 -3.44
C THR A 51 1.52 4.17 -2.61
N VAL A 52 2.73 3.71 -2.88
CA VAL A 52 3.51 2.84 -1.98
C VAL A 52 4.68 3.67 -1.46
N ALA A 53 4.82 3.77 -0.14
CA ALA A 53 5.91 4.53 0.47
C ALA A 53 6.31 3.88 1.80
N LEU A 54 7.62 3.77 2.00
CA LEU A 54 8.25 3.28 3.23
C LEU A 54 9.37 4.24 3.64
N THR A 55 9.45 4.52 4.93
CA THR A 55 10.59 5.19 5.55
C THR A 55 11.04 4.37 6.76
N ASN A 56 12.26 4.61 7.22
CA ASN A 56 12.74 4.11 8.50
C ASN A 56 13.36 5.26 9.29
N ASP A 57 13.52 5.08 10.60
CA ASP A 57 14.04 6.10 11.52
C ASP A 57 15.58 6.11 11.64
N ALA A 58 16.29 5.33 10.81
CA ALA A 58 17.73 5.46 10.66
C ALA A 58 18.02 6.54 9.61
N ALA A 59 18.47 7.72 10.04
CA ALA A 59 18.87 8.82 9.16
C ALA A 59 20.18 8.53 8.38
N ASN A 60 20.18 7.45 7.58
CA ASN A 60 21.35 6.83 6.91
C ASN A 60 22.40 6.23 7.87
N GLY A 61 22.02 5.98 9.13
CA GLY A 61 22.89 5.37 10.13
C GLY A 61 23.02 3.85 9.97
N ALA A 62 24.23 3.32 10.17
CA ALA A 62 24.45 1.89 10.26
C ALA A 62 23.84 1.34 11.57
N LEU A 63 23.04 0.27 11.48
CA LEU A 63 22.44 -0.36 12.66
C LEU A 63 23.48 -0.91 13.63
N PHE A 64 24.63 -1.34 13.10
CA PHE A 64 25.76 -1.80 13.89
C PHE A 64 27.05 -1.19 13.35
N SER A 65 27.84 -0.59 14.24
CA SER A 65 29.23 -0.19 13.99
C SER A 65 30.10 -0.82 15.09
N ALA A 66 30.15 -2.14 15.09
CA ALA A 66 30.83 -2.92 16.11
C ALA A 66 32.28 -3.19 15.71
N SER A 67 33.21 -2.96 16.63
CA SER A 67 34.64 -3.24 16.46
C SER A 67 35.16 -4.06 17.63
N ASN A 68 36.34 -4.68 17.47
CA ASN A 68 37.00 -5.48 18.51
C ASN A 68 36.11 -6.59 19.09
N LEU A 69 35.28 -7.21 18.23
CA LEU A 69 34.44 -8.33 18.63
C LEU A 69 35.28 -9.56 18.96
N LYS A 70 34.86 -10.30 19.99
CA LYS A 70 35.46 -11.56 20.43
C LYS A 70 34.40 -12.67 20.43
N PRO A 71 34.78 -13.94 20.57
CA PRO A 71 33.80 -15.02 20.76
C PRO A 71 32.83 -14.71 21.92
N GLY A 72 31.54 -14.92 21.68
CA GLY A 72 30.45 -14.58 22.59
C GLY A 72 30.03 -13.10 22.61
N SER A 73 30.67 -12.22 21.83
CA SER A 73 30.19 -10.84 21.69
C SER A 73 28.79 -10.79 21.09
N THR A 74 27.93 -9.94 21.65
CA THR A 74 26.55 -9.77 21.19
C THR A 74 26.21 -8.28 21.09
N GLY A 75 25.28 -7.94 20.21
CA GLY A 75 24.72 -6.60 20.12
C GLY A 75 23.31 -6.63 19.56
N THR A 76 22.47 -5.75 20.08
CA THR A 76 21.06 -5.64 19.70
C THR A 76 20.75 -4.20 19.37
N ASN A 77 20.02 -3.98 18.28
CA ASN A 77 19.49 -2.67 17.92
C ASN A 77 18.09 -2.81 17.35
N CYS A 78 17.28 -1.77 17.50
CA CYS A 78 15.95 -1.69 16.94
C CYS A 78 15.90 -0.65 15.82
N ILE A 79 14.90 -0.76 14.96
CA ILE A 79 14.62 0.20 13.90
C ILE A 79 13.12 0.20 13.60
N ALA A 80 12.52 1.39 13.58
CA ALA A 80 11.11 1.55 13.24
C ALA A 80 10.97 1.81 11.74
N VAL A 81 10.19 0.98 11.07
CA VAL A 81 9.85 1.12 9.65
C VAL A 81 8.40 1.54 9.55
N THR A 82 8.16 2.65 8.85
CA THR A 82 6.84 3.28 8.73
C THR A 82 6.39 3.27 7.27
N SER A 83 5.21 2.74 7.02
CA SER A 83 4.53 2.89 5.74
C SER A 83 3.63 4.13 5.76
N SER A 84 3.81 4.95 4.73
CA SER A 84 2.97 6.09 4.39
C SER A 84 2.37 5.91 2.98
N GLY A 85 2.19 4.66 2.54
CA GLY A 85 1.50 4.31 1.29
C GLY A 85 -0.03 4.25 1.45
N SER A 86 -0.79 4.62 0.42
CA SER A 86 -2.27 4.56 0.43
C SER A 86 -2.79 3.25 -0.16
N LEU A 87 -1.89 2.40 -0.65
CA LEU A 87 -2.21 1.07 -1.16
C LEU A 87 -1.77 0.00 -0.16
N PRO A 88 -2.59 -1.04 0.05
CA PRO A 88 -2.15 -2.25 0.73
C PRO A 88 -0.87 -2.79 0.07
N SER A 89 0.14 -3.10 0.87
CA SER A 89 1.45 -3.53 0.38
C SER A 89 2.04 -4.63 1.27
N ALA A 90 2.75 -5.59 0.68
CA ALA A 90 3.57 -6.53 1.44
C ALA A 90 4.97 -5.94 1.64
N VAL A 91 5.43 -5.90 2.90
CA VAL A 91 6.76 -5.42 3.26
C VAL A 91 7.68 -6.61 3.48
N ARG A 92 8.84 -6.59 2.80
CA ARG A 92 9.87 -7.62 2.89
C ARG A 92 11.21 -7.01 3.29
N MET A 93 12.00 -7.75 4.07
CA MET A 93 13.35 -7.38 4.48
C MET A 93 14.39 -8.34 3.90
N TYR A 94 15.48 -7.82 3.34
CA TYR A 94 16.58 -8.62 2.78
C TYR A 94 17.93 -7.90 2.94
N ALA A 95 19.03 -8.61 2.66
CA ALA A 95 20.39 -8.08 2.72
C ALA A 95 20.85 -7.50 1.37
N LYS A 96 21.59 -6.38 1.43
CA LYS A 96 22.35 -5.80 0.30
C LYS A 96 23.77 -5.44 0.74
N ASP A 97 24.61 -5.10 -0.23
CA ASP A 97 25.97 -4.56 -0.01
C ASP A 97 26.84 -5.44 0.90
N VAL A 98 26.69 -6.76 0.75
CA VAL A 98 27.33 -7.76 1.61
C VAL A 98 28.81 -7.86 1.27
N THR A 99 29.66 -7.63 2.27
CA THR A 99 31.11 -7.87 2.19
C THR A 99 31.56 -8.64 3.41
N GLN A 100 32.49 -9.57 3.24
CA GLN A 100 33.06 -10.31 4.37
C GLN A 100 34.45 -10.83 4.06
N THR A 101 35.23 -11.07 5.12
CA THR A 101 36.52 -11.76 5.06
C THR A 101 36.50 -12.98 5.96
N LYS A 102 37.34 -13.98 5.60
CA LYS A 102 37.55 -15.21 6.38
C LYS A 102 36.27 -15.99 6.77
N ALA A 103 35.19 -15.81 6.01
CA ALA A 103 33.88 -16.39 6.29
C ALA A 103 33.31 -16.08 7.70
N LEU A 104 33.58 -14.87 8.24
CA LEU A 104 33.10 -14.46 9.56
C LEU A 104 31.58 -14.64 9.74
N ALA A 105 30.77 -14.40 8.69
CA ALA A 105 29.32 -14.54 8.78
C ALA A 105 28.86 -15.96 9.14
N SER A 106 29.68 -16.98 8.92
CA SER A 106 29.36 -18.36 9.33
C SER A 106 29.47 -18.56 10.84
N SER A 107 30.22 -17.71 11.54
CA SER A 107 30.38 -17.71 13.00
C SER A 107 29.57 -16.62 13.69
N VAL A 108 28.66 -15.96 12.97
CA VAL A 108 27.73 -14.97 13.54
C VAL A 108 26.33 -15.49 13.40
N THR A 109 25.60 -15.58 14.51
CA THR A 109 24.16 -15.81 14.51
C THR A 109 23.46 -14.46 14.42
N LEU A 110 22.41 -14.41 13.61
CA LEU A 110 21.53 -13.26 13.44
C LEU A 110 20.12 -13.67 13.86
N GLN A 111 19.52 -12.87 14.74
CA GLN A 111 18.11 -12.98 15.09
C GLN A 111 17.40 -11.70 14.66
N VAL A 112 16.25 -11.85 13.99
CA VAL A 112 15.40 -10.74 13.55
C VAL A 112 14.00 -10.96 14.10
N LYS A 113 13.55 -10.04 14.94
CA LYS A 113 12.19 -10.02 15.48
C LYS A 113 11.43 -8.81 14.95
N GLN A 114 10.13 -8.97 14.76
CA GLN A 114 9.22 -7.89 14.38
C GLN A 114 8.22 -7.66 15.51
N GLY A 115 7.84 -6.41 15.72
CA GLY A 115 6.94 -6.02 16.80
C GLY A 115 6.59 -4.54 16.79
N THR A 116 6.35 -4.01 17.97
CA THR A 116 5.98 -2.61 18.22
C THR A 116 6.79 -2.03 19.38
N GLY A 117 6.86 -0.70 19.51
CA GLY A 117 7.71 -0.05 20.50
C GLY A 117 9.19 -0.09 20.13
N GLY A 118 10.07 0.54 20.91
CA GLY A 118 11.46 0.76 20.53
C GLY A 118 11.62 1.68 19.30
N GLY A 119 12.86 1.81 18.83
CA GLY A 119 13.20 2.62 17.65
C GLY A 119 14.70 2.56 17.35
N TYR A 120 15.15 3.35 16.39
CA TYR A 120 16.56 3.40 16.04
C TYR A 120 17.44 3.69 17.25
N GLY A 121 18.42 2.82 17.51
CA GLY A 121 19.40 2.97 18.58
C GLY A 121 18.95 2.47 19.96
N THR A 122 17.67 2.14 20.16
CA THR A 122 17.18 1.58 21.42
C THR A 122 16.01 0.60 21.23
N CYS A 123 16.07 -0.52 21.93
CA CYS A 123 14.97 -1.49 21.99
C CYS A 123 14.09 -1.34 23.23
N ASP A 124 14.20 -0.22 23.95
CA ASP A 124 13.38 0.00 25.14
C ASP A 124 11.89 0.06 24.79
N GLY A 125 11.08 -0.69 25.52
CA GLY A 125 9.65 -0.83 25.25
C GLY A 125 9.31 -1.67 24.00
N PHE A 126 10.31 -2.27 23.33
CA PHE A 126 10.05 -3.20 22.23
C PHE A 126 9.28 -4.42 22.75
N THR A 127 8.18 -4.72 22.08
CA THR A 127 7.37 -5.92 22.30
C THR A 127 7.25 -6.66 20.99
N ALA A 128 7.79 -7.88 20.95
CA ALA A 128 7.69 -8.75 19.77
C ALA A 128 6.22 -9.11 19.49
N ALA A 129 5.88 -9.22 18.21
CA ALA A 129 4.61 -9.81 17.80
C ALA A 129 4.55 -11.29 18.24
N THR A 130 3.34 -11.84 18.34
CA THR A 130 3.14 -13.22 18.78
C THR A 130 3.19 -14.20 17.60
N GLY A 131 3.46 -15.47 17.89
CA GLY A 131 3.47 -16.54 16.88
C GLY A 131 4.57 -16.38 15.83
N THR A 132 4.27 -16.79 14.60
CA THR A 132 5.21 -16.77 13.46
C THR A 132 5.59 -15.36 13.01
N ASP A 133 4.83 -14.34 13.40
CA ASP A 133 5.09 -12.94 13.04
C ASP A 133 6.09 -12.26 14.00
N GLY A 134 6.40 -12.91 15.14
CA GLY A 134 7.32 -12.41 16.15
C GLY A 134 8.79 -12.56 15.78
N THR A 135 9.22 -13.79 15.48
CA THR A 135 10.61 -14.09 15.09
C THR A 135 10.66 -14.42 13.61
N LEU A 136 11.17 -13.47 12.81
CA LEU A 136 11.26 -13.60 11.36
C LEU A 136 12.49 -14.39 10.91
N TYR A 137 13.55 -14.38 11.72
CA TYR A 137 14.78 -15.10 11.45
C TYR A 137 15.50 -15.47 12.75
N ASP A 138 16.03 -16.67 12.78
CA ASP A 138 16.98 -17.12 13.78
C ASP A 138 17.91 -18.15 13.11
N GLY A 139 19.16 -17.75 12.87
CA GLY A 139 20.11 -18.58 12.14
C GLY A 139 21.42 -17.86 11.85
N SER A 140 22.30 -18.47 11.05
CA SER A 140 23.60 -17.87 10.74
C SER A 140 23.47 -16.65 9.82
N LEU A 141 24.35 -15.67 9.99
CA LEU A 141 24.45 -14.52 9.10
C LEU A 141 24.80 -14.97 7.68
N ALA A 142 25.64 -16.00 7.53
CA ALA A 142 25.98 -16.59 6.23
C ALA A 142 24.74 -17.12 5.48
N SER A 143 23.84 -17.83 6.16
CA SER A 143 22.59 -18.29 5.57
C SER A 143 21.67 -17.12 5.20
N PHE A 144 21.60 -16.10 6.05
CA PHE A 144 20.79 -14.91 5.80
C PHE A 144 21.23 -14.20 4.50
N VAL A 145 22.52 -13.85 4.39
CA VAL A 145 23.04 -13.10 3.23
C VAL A 145 23.05 -13.92 1.93
N SER A 146 23.08 -15.25 2.03
CA SER A 146 23.06 -16.14 0.85
C SER A 146 21.64 -16.48 0.38
N THR A 147 20.62 -16.32 1.22
CA THR A 147 19.24 -16.73 0.91
C THR A 147 18.23 -15.58 0.89
N ARG A 148 18.55 -14.40 1.44
CA ARG A 148 17.66 -13.23 1.53
C ARG A 148 18.32 -12.05 0.81
N LYS A 149 18.21 -12.01 -0.52
CA LYS A 149 18.97 -11.07 -1.38
C LYS A 149 18.12 -9.99 -2.03
N ASP A 150 16.82 -10.23 -2.12
CA ASP A 150 15.88 -9.43 -2.88
C ASP A 150 14.48 -9.56 -2.28
N TYR A 151 13.52 -8.83 -2.85
CA TYR A 151 12.13 -8.86 -2.41
C TYR A 151 11.52 -10.27 -2.42
N ALA A 152 11.73 -11.02 -3.51
CA ALA A 152 11.13 -12.34 -3.70
C ALA A 152 11.59 -13.36 -2.65
N SER A 153 12.85 -13.25 -2.23
CA SER A 153 13.45 -14.09 -1.20
C SER A 153 13.42 -13.48 0.21
N GLY A 154 12.88 -12.27 0.35
CA GLY A 154 12.90 -11.49 1.58
C GLY A 154 12.04 -12.04 2.72
N LEU A 155 12.42 -11.69 3.94
CA LEU A 155 11.69 -12.04 5.15
C LEU A 155 10.53 -11.08 5.42
N GLY A 156 9.59 -11.51 6.24
CA GLY A 156 8.52 -10.66 6.74
C GLY A 156 7.14 -11.13 6.31
N THR A 157 6.18 -10.88 7.19
CA THR A 157 4.77 -11.20 7.01
C THR A 157 3.89 -9.96 7.07
N TRP A 158 4.50 -8.78 7.35
CA TRP A 158 3.79 -7.53 7.47
C TRP A 158 3.16 -7.12 6.13
N LYS A 159 1.83 -7.02 6.16
CA LYS A 159 1.03 -6.39 5.12
C LYS A 159 0.47 -5.09 5.67
N THR A 160 0.69 -3.99 4.96
CA THR A 160 0.07 -2.71 5.28
C THR A 160 -1.36 -2.72 4.77
N ALA A 161 -2.25 -2.03 5.47
CA ALA A 161 -3.63 -1.81 5.03
C ALA A 161 -3.74 -0.65 4.02
N GLY A 162 -2.72 0.21 3.91
CA GLY A 162 -2.78 1.44 3.11
C GLY A 162 -3.45 2.59 3.85
N THR A 163 -3.61 2.47 5.17
CA THR A 163 -4.18 3.50 6.05
C THR A 163 -3.05 4.18 6.81
N LYS A 164 -2.48 5.23 6.21
CA LYS A 164 -1.27 5.92 6.70
C LYS A 164 -1.46 6.58 8.09
N PRO A 165 -0.43 6.63 8.96
CA PRO A 165 0.82 5.85 8.94
C PRO A 165 0.69 4.49 9.67
N GLU A 166 1.39 3.49 9.16
CA GLU A 166 1.49 2.16 9.79
C GLU A 166 2.95 1.86 10.12
N THR A 167 3.26 1.52 11.38
CA THR A 167 4.64 1.30 11.83
C THR A 167 4.83 -0.10 12.41
N ARG A 168 5.98 -0.70 12.08
CA ARG A 168 6.51 -1.90 12.72
C ARG A 168 7.97 -1.67 13.11
N THR A 169 8.34 -2.15 14.28
CA THR A 169 9.74 -2.12 14.73
C THR A 169 10.36 -3.48 14.50
N PHE A 170 11.61 -3.47 14.04
CA PHE A 170 12.43 -4.66 13.90
C PHE A 170 13.54 -4.62 14.93
N GLN A 171 13.60 -5.63 15.80
CA GLN A 171 14.72 -5.86 16.71
C GLN A 171 15.69 -6.84 16.04
N ILE A 172 16.91 -6.39 15.81
CA ILE A 172 17.97 -7.19 15.20
C ILE A 172 19.02 -7.44 16.26
N THR A 173 19.43 -8.70 16.42
CA THR A 173 20.49 -9.10 17.34
C THR A 173 21.52 -9.92 16.58
N TYR A 174 22.80 -9.59 16.76
CA TYR A 174 23.89 -10.44 16.32
C TYR A 174 24.57 -11.08 17.54
N THR A 175 25.08 -12.30 17.37
CA THR A 175 25.92 -12.96 18.37
C THR A 175 27.06 -13.69 17.66
N VAL A 176 28.30 -13.34 18.01
CA VAL A 176 29.49 -14.09 17.58
C VAL A 176 29.54 -15.39 18.36
N SER A 177 29.64 -16.51 17.66
CA SER A 177 29.73 -17.84 18.26
C SER A 177 30.81 -17.88 19.35
N PRO A 178 30.51 -18.42 20.55
CA PRO A 178 31.52 -18.68 21.58
C PRO A 178 32.66 -19.60 21.09
N ASP A 179 32.38 -20.45 20.10
CA ASP A 179 33.32 -21.40 19.51
C ASP A 179 34.02 -20.85 18.25
N ALA A 180 33.93 -19.54 18.01
CA ALA A 180 34.56 -18.90 16.86
C ALA A 180 36.09 -19.14 16.88
N PRO A 181 36.67 -19.75 15.82
CA PRO A 181 38.08 -20.13 15.82
C PRO A 181 39.00 -18.91 15.71
N ALA A 182 40.23 -19.03 16.24
CA ALA A 182 41.25 -17.98 16.18
C ALA A 182 41.63 -17.55 14.75
N THR A 183 41.35 -18.38 13.74
CA THR A 183 41.54 -18.04 12.32
C THR A 183 40.73 -16.82 11.89
N LEU A 184 39.64 -16.50 12.60
CA LEU A 184 38.80 -15.31 12.38
C LEU A 184 39.39 -14.03 12.94
N MET A 185 40.56 -14.06 13.58
CA MET A 185 41.22 -12.84 14.06
C MET A 185 41.45 -11.85 12.91
N GLY A 186 40.99 -10.61 13.10
CA GLY A 186 41.02 -9.54 12.09
C GLY A 186 40.01 -9.69 10.95
N ALA A 187 39.07 -10.65 11.04
CA ALA A 187 38.00 -10.79 10.06
C ALA A 187 36.97 -9.66 10.19
N THR A 188 36.28 -9.40 9.09
CA THR A 188 35.26 -8.34 8.95
C THR A 188 34.04 -8.89 8.22
N ALA A 189 32.87 -8.35 8.54
CA ALA A 189 31.63 -8.59 7.81
C ALA A 189 30.79 -7.31 7.84
N SER A 190 30.17 -6.97 6.73
CA SER A 190 29.28 -5.81 6.58
C SER A 190 28.13 -6.18 5.64
N LEU A 191 26.94 -5.60 5.90
CA LEU A 191 25.78 -5.66 5.03
C LEU A 191 24.86 -4.47 5.31
N GLY A 192 24.01 -4.14 4.34
CA GLY A 192 22.84 -3.30 4.51
C GLY A 192 21.57 -4.13 4.69
N PHE A 193 20.72 -3.77 5.65
CA PHE A 193 19.34 -4.27 5.73
C PHE A 193 18.44 -3.37 4.90
N THR A 194 17.71 -3.95 3.96
CA THR A 194 16.75 -3.22 3.11
C THR A 194 15.34 -3.69 3.41
N TRP A 195 14.42 -2.74 3.60
CA TRP A 195 12.98 -2.97 3.61
C TRP A 195 12.38 -2.44 2.32
N GLU A 196 11.58 -3.27 1.66
CA GLU A 196 10.89 -2.92 0.42
C GLU A 196 9.41 -3.27 0.55
N ALA A 197 8.55 -2.37 0.06
CA ALA A 197 7.12 -2.60 -0.06
C ALA A 197 6.78 -2.75 -1.55
N GLN A 198 6.03 -3.79 -1.86
CA GLN A 198 5.35 -3.91 -3.15
C GLN A 198 3.85 -4.01 -2.89
N ASN A 199 3.04 -3.39 -3.76
CA ASN A 199 1.59 -3.46 -3.58
C ASN A 199 1.10 -4.92 -3.70
N LEU A 200 -0.04 -5.19 -3.06
CA LEU A 200 -0.69 -6.50 -3.08
C LEU A 200 -1.62 -6.69 -4.27
#